data_AF-A0A348WG02-F1
#
_entry.id   AF-A0A348WG02-F1
#
_cell.length_a   1.000
_cell.length_b   1.000
_cell.length_c   1.000
_cell.angle_alpha   90.00
_cell.angle_beta   90.00
_cell.angle_gamma   90.00
#
_symmetry.space_group_name_H-M   'P 1'
#
loop_
_entity.id
_entity.type
_entity.pdbx_description
1 polymer ?
#
loop_
_entity_poly.entity_id
_entity_poly.type
_entity_poly.pdbx_seq_one_letter_code
_entity_poly.pdbx_strand_id
1 'polypeptide(L)'
;MSENESPAPHLPGWNHIPDVPVAVSPFFSWPPEPRRMVRWVRLRWFALAENVILVGIALVSWAWFQPSMEAARTLSLDWIAAIWLRNMVLMCLVAGGLHWFFYMR
;
A
#
# COMPACT_ATOMS: atom_id res chain seq x y z
N MET A 1 -45.33 -7.00 4.33
CA MET A 1 -44.92 -7.96 5.38
C MET A 1 -43.51 -7.58 5.79
N SER A 2 -43.40 -6.74 6.82
CA SER A 2 -42.13 -6.24 7.39
C SER A 2 -41.90 -7.07 8.63
N GLU A 3 -40.91 -7.95 8.65
CA GLU A 3 -40.40 -8.57 9.88
C GLU A 3 -39.20 -9.45 9.53
N ASN A 4 -37.99 -8.97 9.85
CA ASN A 4 -37.03 -9.66 10.75
C ASN A 4 -35.57 -9.17 10.52
N GLU A 5 -35.32 -7.87 10.63
CA GLU A 5 -33.95 -7.38 10.89
C GLU A 5 -33.73 -7.43 12.41
N SER A 6 -33.08 -8.49 12.89
CA SER A 6 -32.59 -8.54 14.27
C SER A 6 -31.59 -7.39 14.47
N PRO A 7 -31.67 -6.62 15.57
CA PRO A 7 -30.74 -5.53 15.81
C PRO A 7 -29.32 -6.09 15.81
N ALA A 8 -28.42 -5.45 15.05
CA ALA A 8 -27.02 -5.85 15.01
C ALA A 8 -26.48 -5.97 16.44
N PRO A 9 -25.78 -7.07 16.79
CA PRO A 9 -25.27 -7.27 18.14
C PRO A 9 -24.41 -6.05 18.52
N HIS A 10 -24.60 -5.51 19.73
CA HIS A 10 -23.84 -4.36 20.23
C HIS A 10 -23.01 -4.80 21.44
N LEU A 11 -21.68 -4.74 21.31
CA LEU A 11 -20.73 -5.09 22.37
C LEU A 11 -20.28 -3.81 23.09
N PRO A 12 -20.35 -3.76 24.44
CA PRO A 12 -19.91 -2.59 25.19
C PRO A 12 -18.45 -2.24 24.87
N GLY A 13 -18.20 -0.99 24.44
CA GLY A 13 -16.86 -0.50 24.09
C GLY A 13 -16.42 -0.71 22.63
N TRP A 14 -17.28 -1.28 21.77
CA TRP A 14 -16.96 -1.50 20.35
C TRP A 14 -17.84 -0.67 19.42
N ASN A 15 -17.22 0.19 18.61
CA ASN A 15 -17.94 1.05 17.64
C ASN A 15 -18.29 0.32 16.33
N HIS A 16 -17.61 -0.77 16.00
CA HIS A 16 -17.85 -1.55 14.78
C HIS A 16 -17.72 -3.04 15.10
N ILE A 17 -18.69 -3.82 14.65
CA ILE A 17 -18.69 -5.28 14.77
C ILE A 17 -18.71 -5.81 13.34
N PRO A 18 -17.60 -6.39 12.87
CA PRO A 18 -17.54 -6.92 11.51
C PRO A 18 -18.43 -8.15 11.39
N ASP A 19 -18.91 -8.41 10.17
CA ASP A 19 -19.60 -9.65 9.88
C ASP A 19 -18.66 -10.84 10.10
N VAL A 20 -19.14 -11.81 10.89
CA VAL A 20 -18.43 -13.06 11.20
C VAL A 20 -19.03 -14.23 10.41
N PRO A 21 -18.21 -15.22 10.01
CA PRO A 21 -16.77 -15.36 10.26
C PRO A 21 -15.93 -14.42 9.38
N VAL A 22 -14.83 -13.90 9.94
CA VAL A 22 -13.88 -13.10 9.18
C VAL A 22 -13.35 -13.94 8.02
N ALA A 23 -13.63 -13.51 6.79
CA ALA A 23 -13.21 -14.23 5.60
C ALA A 23 -11.68 -14.23 5.49
N VAL A 24 -11.10 -15.42 5.37
CA VAL A 24 -9.65 -15.59 5.13
C VAL A 24 -9.32 -15.38 3.65
N SER A 25 -8.04 -15.14 3.35
CA SER A 25 -7.57 -15.02 1.98
C SER A 25 -7.97 -16.24 1.14
N PRO A 26 -8.43 -16.05 -0.11
CA PRO A 26 -8.90 -17.15 -0.97
C PRO A 26 -7.81 -18.14 -1.37
N PHE A 27 -6.54 -17.85 -1.05
CA PHE A 27 -5.44 -18.79 -1.19
C PHE A 27 -5.44 -19.90 -0.13
N PHE A 28 -6.16 -19.70 0.99
CA PHE A 28 -6.25 -20.67 2.11
C PHE A 28 -7.59 -21.41 2.15
N SER A 29 -8.44 -21.23 1.15
CA SER A 29 -9.74 -21.90 1.05
C SER A 29 -9.67 -23.11 0.12
N TRP A 30 -10.30 -24.21 0.54
CA TRP A 30 -10.56 -25.37 -0.29
C TRP A 30 -12.07 -25.53 -0.53
N PRO A 31 -12.54 -25.83 -1.75
CA PRO A 31 -11.75 -26.01 -2.99
C PRO A 31 -11.16 -24.68 -3.51
N PRO A 32 -10.08 -24.73 -4.29
CA PRO A 32 -9.47 -23.53 -4.85
C PRO A 32 -10.45 -22.87 -5.84
N GLU A 33 -10.62 -21.56 -5.72
CA GLU A 33 -11.51 -20.77 -6.57
C GLU A 33 -10.71 -19.70 -7.33
N PRO A 34 -10.17 -20.03 -8.53
CA PRO A 34 -9.29 -19.13 -9.28
C PRO A 34 -9.89 -17.74 -9.54
N ARG A 35 -11.21 -17.69 -9.79
CA ARG A 35 -11.94 -16.42 -9.98
C ARG A 35 -11.87 -15.52 -8.75
N ARG A 36 -12.06 -16.10 -7.56
CA ARG A 36 -11.98 -15.36 -6.29
C ARG A 36 -10.55 -14.92 -5.99
N MET A 37 -9.56 -15.75 -6.31
CA MET A 37 -8.13 -15.42 -6.16
C MET A 37 -7.72 -14.25 -7.06
N VAL A 38 -8.05 -14.28 -8.34
CA VAL A 38 -7.75 -13.16 -9.28
C VAL A 38 -8.46 -11.88 -8.85
N ARG A 39 -9.74 -11.98 -8.45
CA ARG A 39 -10.49 -10.82 -7.92
C ARG A 39 -9.83 -10.25 -6.68
N TRP A 40 -9.37 -11.11 -5.76
CA TRP A 40 -8.67 -10.69 -4.54
C TRP A 40 -7.34 -10.00 -4.86
N VAL A 41 -6.52 -10.56 -5.75
CA VAL A 41 -5.27 -9.92 -6.20
C VAL A 41 -5.58 -8.57 -6.85
N ARG A 42 -6.61 -8.50 -7.70
CA ARG A 42 -7.02 -7.22 -8.32
C ARG A 42 -7.44 -6.20 -7.27
N LEU A 43 -8.31 -6.56 -6.33
CA LEU A 43 -8.78 -5.65 -5.30
C LEU A 43 -7.67 -5.25 -4.32
N ARG A 44 -6.71 -6.13 -4.02
CA ARG A 44 -5.65 -5.84 -3.05
C ARG A 44 -4.45 -5.14 -3.67
N TRP A 45 -4.07 -5.53 -4.88
CA TRP A 45 -2.86 -5.03 -5.56
C TRP A 45 -3.15 -3.86 -6.49
N PHE A 46 -4.31 -3.89 -7.17
CA PHE A 46 -4.76 -2.85 -8.10
C PHE A 46 -5.89 -1.98 -7.53
N ALA A 47 -6.11 -2.00 -6.20
CA ALA A 47 -6.77 -0.88 -5.55
C ALA A 47 -5.97 0.38 -5.88
N LEU A 48 -6.58 1.23 -6.71
CA LEU A 48 -5.96 2.01 -7.77
C LEU A 48 -4.97 3.11 -7.33
N ALA A 49 -4.82 3.37 -6.03
CA ALA A 49 -4.03 4.50 -5.56
C ALA A 49 -2.61 4.09 -5.10
N GLU A 50 -2.50 3.38 -3.99
CA GLU A 50 -1.24 3.31 -3.26
C GLU A 50 -0.12 2.55 -4.00
N ASN A 51 -0.37 1.29 -4.37
CA ASN A 51 0.66 0.46 -5.00
C ASN A 51 1.07 0.98 -6.38
N VAL A 52 0.14 1.55 -7.14
CA VAL A 52 0.41 2.11 -8.48
C VAL A 52 1.26 3.37 -8.35
N ILE A 53 0.97 4.23 -7.37
CA ILE A 53 1.78 5.42 -7.06
C ILE A 53 3.20 4.98 -6.68
N LEU A 54 3.36 3.96 -5.82
CA LEU A 54 4.67 3.45 -5.42
C LEU A 54 5.47 2.89 -6.61
N VAL A 55 4.83 2.12 -7.49
CA VAL A 55 5.46 1.63 -8.72
C VAL A 55 5.83 2.78 -9.66
N GLY A 56 4.97 3.78 -9.81
CA GLY A 56 5.25 4.97 -10.60
C GLY A 56 6.46 5.73 -10.07
N ILE A 57 6.52 5.98 -8.76
CA ILE A 57 7.67 6.61 -8.09
C ILE A 57 8.93 5.78 -8.32
N ALA A 58 8.85 4.44 -8.19
CA ALA A 58 9.98 3.54 -8.40
C ALA A 58 10.51 3.56 -9.85
N LEU A 59 9.62 3.57 -10.84
CA LEU A 59 9.99 3.65 -12.26
C LEU A 59 10.64 5.00 -12.59
N VAL A 60 10.07 6.11 -12.11
CA VAL A 60 10.63 7.46 -12.30
C VAL A 60 12.02 7.55 -11.65
N SER A 61 12.10 7.07 -10.42
CA SER A 61 13.31 6.95 -9.63
C SER A 61 14.42 6.16 -10.32
N TRP A 62 14.06 5.04 -10.95
CA TRP A 62 15.00 4.17 -11.65
C TRP A 62 15.42 4.74 -13.01
N ALA A 63 14.48 5.30 -13.77
CA ALA A 63 14.74 5.79 -15.12
C ALA A 63 15.58 7.07 -15.15
N TRP A 64 15.43 7.98 -14.18
CA TRP A 64 16.07 9.30 -14.20
C TRP A 64 17.05 9.58 -13.07
N PHE A 65 16.92 8.91 -11.92
CA PHE A 65 17.68 9.27 -10.71
C PHE A 65 18.63 8.16 -10.22
N GLN A 66 18.80 7.10 -11.01
CA GLN A 66 19.74 6.02 -10.71
C GLN A 66 21.11 6.33 -11.36
N PRO A 67 22.23 6.24 -10.62
CA PRO A 67 23.55 6.39 -11.23
C PRO A 67 23.84 5.25 -12.21
N SER A 68 24.72 5.50 -13.17
CA SER A 68 25.14 4.45 -14.10
C SER A 68 25.82 3.30 -13.35
N MET A 69 25.69 2.08 -13.89
CA MET A 69 26.33 0.89 -13.32
C MET A 69 27.87 1.02 -13.28
N GLU A 70 28.42 1.83 -14.19
CA GLU A 70 29.85 2.14 -14.21
C GLU A 70 30.26 3.05 -13.03
N ALA A 71 29.49 4.10 -12.74
CA ALA A 71 29.73 4.98 -11.60
C ALA A 71 29.58 4.24 -10.26
N ALA A 72 28.62 3.32 -10.17
CA ALA A 72 28.40 2.51 -8.98
C ALA A 72 29.45 1.41 -8.75
N ARG A 73 30.41 1.23 -9.69
CA ARG A 73 31.50 0.25 -9.55
C ARG A 73 32.52 0.67 -8.49
N THR A 74 32.70 1.97 -8.29
CA THR A 74 33.63 2.52 -7.30
C THR A 74 32.84 3.25 -6.23
N LEU A 75 33.30 3.16 -4.98
CA LEU A 75 32.72 3.94 -3.89
C LEU A 75 33.14 5.40 -4.07
N SER A 76 32.17 6.27 -4.35
CA SER A 76 32.38 7.71 -4.40
C SER A 76 31.24 8.43 -3.67
N LEU A 77 31.60 9.52 -2.99
CA LEU A 77 30.61 10.29 -2.22
C LEU A 77 29.57 10.97 -3.12
N ASP A 78 29.91 11.23 -4.37
CA ASP A 78 29.05 11.94 -5.32
C ASP A 78 27.73 11.20 -5.57
N TRP A 79 27.78 9.96 -6.07
CA TRP A 79 26.57 9.20 -6.34
C TRP A 79 25.89 8.71 -5.05
N ILE A 80 26.65 8.47 -3.97
CA ILE A 80 26.07 8.11 -2.66
C ILE A 80 25.23 9.26 -2.11
N ALA A 81 25.77 10.49 -2.15
CA ALA A 81 25.06 11.69 -1.70
C ALA A 81 23.84 11.98 -2.57
N ALA A 82 23.93 11.78 -3.89
CA ALA A 82 22.79 11.92 -4.80
C ALA A 82 21.65 10.95 -4.45
N ILE A 83 21.95 9.65 -4.24
CA ILE A 83 20.95 8.66 -3.82
C ILE A 83 20.36 9.02 -2.46
N TRP A 84 21.20 9.38 -1.49
CA TRP A 84 20.75 9.75 -0.15
C TRP A 84 19.81 10.96 -0.20
N LEU A 85 20.19 12.01 -0.92
CA LEU A 85 19.41 13.24 -1.05
C LEU A 85 18.06 12.96 -1.70
N ARG A 86 18.06 12.21 -2.81
CA ARG A 86 16.83 11.80 -3.51
C ARG A 86 15.90 11.02 -2.58
N ASN A 87 16.43 10.10 -1.77
CA ASN A 87 15.62 9.33 -0.82
C ASN A 87 15.07 10.20 0.32
N MET A 88 15.85 11.15 0.82
CA MET A 88 15.37 12.14 1.79
C MET A 88 14.26 13.02 1.22
N VAL A 89 14.41 13.49 -0.01
CA VAL A 89 13.37 14.27 -0.70
C VAL A 89 12.08 13.46 -0.84
N LEU A 90 12.15 12.21 -1.32
CA LEU A 90 10.97 11.35 -1.42
C LEU A 90 10.32 11.08 -0.06
N MET A 91 11.12 10.85 0.98
CA MET A 91 10.62 10.62 2.33
C MET A 91 9.89 11.86 2.88
N CYS A 92 10.50 13.04 2.76
CA CYS A 92 9.89 14.29 3.21
C CYS A 92 8.61 14.61 2.42
N LEU A 93 8.62 14.42 1.10
CA LEU A 93 7.44 14.70 0.26
C LEU A 93 6.28 13.74 0.55
N VAL A 94 6.55 12.43 0.58
CA VAL A 94 5.50 11.42 0.76
C VAL A 94 5.13 11.31 2.23
N ALA A 95 6.05 10.89 3.10
CA ALA A 95 5.74 10.68 4.50
C ALA A 95 5.47 11.99 5.23
N GLY A 96 6.30 13.01 5.01
CA GLY A 96 6.10 14.34 5.61
C GLY A 96 4.84 15.03 5.09
N GLY A 97 4.57 14.97 3.78
CA GLY A 97 3.34 15.49 3.19
C GLY A 97 2.08 14.81 3.73
N LEU A 98 2.11 13.48 3.89
CA LEU A 98 0.99 12.72 4.43
C LEU A 98 0.74 13.05 5.92
N HIS A 99 1.82 13.19 6.71
CA HIS A 99 1.71 13.63 8.12
C HIS A 99 1.13 15.04 8.21
N TRP A 100 1.63 15.97 7.38
CA TRP A 100 1.10 17.34 7.35
C TRP A 100 -0.39 17.35 7.00
N PHE A 101 -0.79 16.59 5.97
CA PHE A 101 -2.18 16.51 5.53
C PHE A 101 -3.11 15.89 6.57
N PHE A 102 -2.69 14.86 7.30
CA PHE A 102 -3.54 14.19 8.29
C PHE A 102 -3.56 14.85 9.67
N TYR A 103 -2.50 15.56 10.07
CA TYR A 103 -2.36 16.06 11.44
C TYR A 103 -2.32 17.59 11.57
N MET A 104 -1.93 18.31 10.52
CA MET A 104 -1.73 19.76 10.59
C MET A 104 -2.80 20.56 9.82
N ARG A 105 -3.63 19.91 9.01
CA ARG A 105 -4.67 20.48 8.15
C ARG A 105 -6.04 19.94 8.51
#